data_AF-A0A933JVL4-F1
#
_entry.id   AF-A0A933JVL4-F1
#
_cell.length_a   1.000
_cell.length_b   1.000
_cell.length_c   1.000
_cell.angle_alpha   90.00
_cell.angle_beta   90.00
_cell.angle_gamma   90.00
#
_symmetry.space_group_name_H-M   'P 1'
#
loop_
_entity.id
_entity.type
_entity.pdbx_description
1 polymer ?
#
loop_
_entity_poly.entity_id
_entity_poly.type
_entity_poly.pdbx_seq_one_letter_code
_entity_poly.pdbx_strand_id
1 'polypeptide(L)'
;MRAALTTATVLALVALWSVPARGEDGAGVLLSKHNLSRTGPGSRSNTETQVCRACHVPHGPPPPLSRAPVAPPGAGRGSQVCLGCHDGTVAASPNGSLPPAPALAIPVLPPRGFGTDILGLDVGVGASGLGRSHPIGVTPSLGRNLRALGLTSALSLRQDRVECATCHDPHEEARDPVTRKFLARDNRASGLCLECHDLDYWAYNPSVHQTSQKRYDPSDGAHTGYSTVADNGCESCHRPHNAAPSLLKKPGAAVCLDCHQGRVAAKDLRGAVLAPYGHPVLAENGVHDPTEGTGRGPPLPELNPGSPRHVTCVDCHNPHAVYSRQAEAPFVSGALANVRGITLAGEPVDPARYEYELCFKCHGDSRNQTGARRSLFQRLPASPEPNLRLTFDVRSAPSFHPIEGPGRSHDVPSLIPPLSNRSMIYCSDCHSSDAAGGPRGPHGSAYPGLLERPLAMLDHTPESPQAYALCYKCHDRAAVLSPSSPFPTHTLHVVRAATPCTACHDPHGVSARQGNASNNAHLINFDTRIVGRNQRGLREYASQGPRSGRCSSSCHGKDHDEVGYGPRERPDPWDRRQLACGYVALAGPLGPQASCLRLRSAGRPPGTAGILPAAT
;
A
#
# COMPACT_ATOMS: atom_id res chain seq x y z
N MET A 1 58.51 56.36 -23.92
CA MET A 1 58.15 57.21 -25.07
C MET A 1 56.63 57.28 -25.08
N ARG A 2 56.02 58.28 -24.43
CA ARG A 2 55.64 59.62 -24.93
C ARG A 2 54.73 59.61 -26.17
N ALA A 3 53.55 60.23 -25.97
CA ALA A 3 52.65 60.91 -26.91
C ALA A 3 51.81 60.03 -27.86
N ALA A 4 50.56 60.37 -28.24
CA ALA A 4 49.90 61.66 -28.21
C ALA A 4 48.36 61.54 -28.11
N LEU A 5 47.76 62.54 -27.44
CA LEU A 5 46.36 62.92 -27.52
C LEU A 5 46.02 63.41 -28.94
N THR A 6 44.81 63.07 -29.42
CA THR A 6 44.01 63.97 -30.26
C THR A 6 42.54 63.86 -29.87
N THR A 7 42.08 64.92 -29.22
CA THR A 7 40.68 65.26 -28.94
C THR A 7 39.96 65.65 -30.23
N ALA A 8 38.87 64.96 -30.56
CA ALA A 8 37.90 65.42 -31.55
C ALA A 8 36.54 65.58 -30.86
N THR A 9 36.19 66.84 -30.60
CA THR A 9 34.90 67.30 -30.11
C THR A 9 33.87 67.17 -31.24
N VAL A 10 32.91 66.25 -31.10
CA VAL A 10 31.69 66.24 -31.94
C VAL A 10 30.54 66.65 -31.04
N LEU A 11 30.01 67.86 -31.28
CA LEU A 11 28.72 68.30 -30.78
C LEU A 11 27.63 67.36 -31.32
N ALA A 12 27.06 66.52 -30.45
CA ALA A 12 25.83 65.80 -30.75
C ALA A 12 24.66 66.55 -30.10
N LEU A 13 23.86 67.20 -30.95
CA LEU A 13 22.52 67.71 -30.61
C LEU A 13 21.66 66.56 -30.06
N VAL A 14 21.37 66.60 -28.76
CA VAL A 14 20.36 65.74 -28.14
C VAL A 14 18.98 66.27 -28.54
N ALA A 15 18.45 65.76 -29.65
CA ALA A 15 17.03 65.85 -29.92
C ALA A 15 16.32 64.87 -28.98
N LEU A 16 15.65 65.39 -27.94
CA LEU A 16 14.69 64.62 -27.16
C LEU A 16 13.53 64.20 -28.08
N TRP A 17 13.65 63.01 -28.65
CA TRP A 17 12.49 62.27 -29.15
C TRP A 17 11.93 61.51 -27.97
N SER A 18 10.86 62.05 -27.38
CA SER A 18 9.95 61.34 -26.52
C SER A 18 9.35 60.17 -27.31
N VAL A 19 10.02 59.02 -27.26
CA VAL A 19 9.40 57.74 -27.57
C VAL A 19 8.28 57.59 -26.53
N PRO A 20 6.99 57.53 -26.92
CA PRO A 20 5.98 57.13 -25.98
C PRO A 20 6.36 55.71 -25.57
N ALA A 21 6.73 55.54 -24.30
CA ALA A 21 6.67 54.25 -23.66
C ALA A 21 5.22 53.77 -23.87
N ARG A 22 5.05 52.84 -24.82
CA ARG A 22 3.88 51.96 -24.79
C ARG A 22 4.09 51.13 -23.54
N GLY A 23 3.60 51.64 -22.42
CA GLY A 23 3.27 50.81 -21.29
C GLY A 23 2.33 49.75 -21.84
N GLU A 24 2.77 48.49 -21.83
CA GLU A 24 1.85 47.37 -21.70
C GLU A 24 1.27 47.42 -20.28
N ASP A 25 0.59 48.52 -19.95
CA ASP A 25 -0.30 48.59 -18.80
C ASP A 25 -1.43 47.61 -19.08
N GLY A 26 -1.70 46.77 -18.09
CA GLY A 26 -2.52 45.58 -18.18
C GLY A 26 -3.69 45.70 -19.13
N ALA A 27 -3.80 44.71 -20.00
CA ALA A 27 -5.08 44.16 -20.45
C ALA A 27 -5.92 43.88 -19.18
N GLY A 28 -6.58 44.92 -18.64
CA GLY A 28 -7.25 44.88 -17.36
C GLY A 28 -8.37 43.84 -17.35
N VAL A 29 -9.09 43.74 -16.22
CA VAL A 29 -10.20 42.80 -16.03
C VAL A 29 -11.08 42.56 -17.27
N LEU A 30 -11.30 43.59 -18.09
CA LEU A 30 -11.99 43.58 -19.39
C LEU A 30 -11.62 42.42 -20.33
N LEU A 31 -10.33 42.06 -20.39
CA LEU A 31 -9.79 40.99 -21.25
C LEU A 31 -9.52 39.70 -20.48
N SER A 32 -9.73 39.69 -19.17
CA SER A 32 -9.61 38.51 -18.30
C SER A 32 -10.91 37.71 -18.25
N LYS A 33 -10.84 36.47 -17.76
CA LYS A 33 -12.05 35.65 -17.48
C LYS A 33 -12.96 36.26 -16.41
N HIS A 34 -12.51 37.28 -15.68
CA HIS A 34 -13.25 37.94 -14.60
C HIS A 34 -14.04 39.17 -15.07
N ASN A 35 -14.01 39.49 -16.37
CA ASN A 35 -15.04 40.34 -16.96
C ASN A 35 -16.37 39.56 -16.97
N LEU A 36 -17.18 39.75 -15.94
CA LEU A 36 -18.51 39.12 -15.83
C LEU A 36 -19.59 39.84 -16.65
N SER A 37 -19.25 40.91 -17.39
CA SER A 37 -20.19 41.55 -18.31
C SER A 37 -20.35 40.73 -19.59
N ARG A 38 -21.38 41.03 -20.39
CA ARG A 38 -21.66 40.40 -21.70
C ARG A 38 -20.45 40.35 -22.65
N THR A 39 -19.47 41.24 -22.51
CA THR A 39 -18.28 41.31 -23.38
C THR A 39 -17.12 40.44 -22.91
N GLY A 40 -17.27 39.76 -21.77
CA GLY A 40 -16.21 38.97 -21.17
C GLY A 40 -15.86 37.67 -21.89
N PRO A 41 -14.58 37.24 -21.87
CA PRO A 41 -14.13 35.99 -22.47
C PRO A 41 -14.45 34.75 -21.62
N GLY A 42 -14.81 34.93 -20.34
CA GLY A 42 -15.16 33.85 -19.40
C GLY A 42 -16.66 33.63 -19.25
N SER A 43 -17.04 33.01 -18.14
CA SER A 43 -18.45 32.90 -17.73
C SER A 43 -18.99 34.29 -17.40
N ARG A 44 -20.05 34.70 -18.10
CA ARG A 44 -20.49 36.09 -18.20
C ARG A 44 -21.99 36.24 -18.01
N SER A 45 -22.40 37.43 -17.60
CA SER A 45 -23.81 37.84 -17.60
C SER A 45 -24.32 37.93 -19.02
N ASN A 46 -25.55 37.44 -19.22
CA ASN A 46 -26.27 37.60 -20.47
C ASN A 46 -27.00 38.93 -20.56
N THR A 47 -26.93 39.81 -19.55
CA THR A 47 -27.65 41.09 -19.50
C THR A 47 -26.75 42.27 -19.18
N GLU A 48 -25.83 42.10 -18.23
CA GLU A 48 -24.99 43.17 -17.68
C GLU A 48 -23.91 43.62 -18.67
N THR A 49 -23.80 44.92 -18.90
CA THR A 49 -22.80 45.50 -19.81
C THR A 49 -21.65 46.17 -19.07
N GLN A 50 -21.81 46.44 -17.78
CA GLN A 50 -20.76 47.03 -16.94
C GLN A 50 -19.86 45.93 -16.34
N VAL A 51 -18.58 46.26 -16.20
CA VAL A 51 -17.64 45.45 -15.42
C VAL A 51 -18.05 45.53 -13.94
N CYS A 52 -18.03 44.39 -13.25
CA CYS A 52 -18.39 44.29 -11.83
C CYS A 52 -17.62 45.33 -11.00
N ARG A 53 -18.31 46.18 -10.22
CA ARG A 53 -17.64 47.27 -9.49
C ARG A 53 -16.98 46.82 -8.17
N ALA A 54 -17.29 45.63 -7.65
CA ALA A 54 -16.84 45.18 -6.33
C ALA A 54 -15.31 45.20 -6.14
N CYS A 55 -14.55 44.94 -7.20
CA CYS A 55 -13.08 45.00 -7.20
C CYS A 55 -12.52 46.23 -7.95
N HIS A 56 -13.38 47.08 -8.51
CA HIS A 56 -13.01 48.11 -9.49
C HIS A 56 -13.41 49.54 -9.09
N VAL A 57 -13.81 49.76 -7.82
CA VAL A 57 -13.93 51.12 -7.27
C VAL A 57 -12.56 51.55 -6.73
N PRO A 58 -11.86 52.50 -7.38
CA PRO A 58 -10.63 53.04 -6.82
C PRO A 58 -10.96 53.87 -5.58
N HIS A 59 -10.35 53.52 -4.44
CA HIS A 59 -10.25 54.35 -3.22
C HIS A 59 -11.53 55.04 -2.73
N GLY A 60 -12.67 54.34 -2.78
CA GLY A 60 -13.88 54.69 -2.03
C GLY A 60 -14.21 53.60 -1.01
N PRO A 61 -14.98 53.90 0.06
CA PRO A 61 -15.52 52.84 0.91
C PRO A 61 -16.30 51.86 0.03
N PRO A 62 -16.14 50.54 0.21
CA PRO A 62 -16.86 49.57 -0.59
C PRO A 62 -18.36 49.91 -0.53
N PRO A 63 -19.09 49.87 -1.67
CA PRO A 63 -20.54 50.03 -1.62
C PRO A 63 -21.10 49.01 -0.62
N PRO A 64 -22.13 49.36 0.17
CA PRO A 64 -22.74 48.42 1.08
C PRO A 64 -23.13 47.19 0.27
N LEU A 65 -22.49 46.05 0.57
CA LEU A 65 -22.89 44.78 -0.01
C LEU A 65 -24.38 44.64 0.33
N SER A 66 -25.25 44.65 -0.68
CA SER A 66 -26.71 44.60 -0.52
C SER A 66 -27.18 43.32 0.18
N ARG A 67 -26.24 42.40 0.40
CA ARG A 67 -26.30 41.28 1.34
C ARG A 67 -24.95 41.22 2.05
N ALA A 68 -24.93 41.22 3.39
CA ALA A 68 -23.75 40.79 4.11
C ALA A 68 -23.45 39.35 3.66
N PRO A 69 -22.25 39.05 3.10
CA PRO A 69 -21.91 37.67 2.77
C PRO A 69 -22.06 36.87 4.06
N VAL A 70 -22.73 35.71 3.98
CA VAL A 70 -22.68 34.73 5.06
C VAL A 70 -21.27 34.16 5.03
N ALA A 71 -20.31 34.93 5.56
CA ALA A 71 -18.93 34.51 5.64
C ALA A 71 -18.89 33.31 6.58
N PRO A 72 -18.27 32.19 6.18
CA PRO A 72 -18.07 31.08 7.08
C PRO A 72 -17.32 31.57 8.33
N PRO A 73 -17.61 31.04 9.53
CA PRO A 73 -16.91 31.40 10.74
C PRO A 73 -15.39 31.26 10.53
N GLY A 74 -14.64 32.37 10.60
CA GLY A 74 -13.18 32.38 10.52
C GLY A 74 -12.57 33.18 9.37
N ALA A 75 -13.28 33.42 8.25
CA ALA A 75 -12.72 34.20 7.15
C ALA A 75 -12.49 35.67 7.55
N GLY A 76 -11.24 36.15 7.46
CA GLY A 76 -10.90 37.54 7.76
C GLY A 76 -11.46 38.52 6.72
N ARG A 77 -11.39 39.82 7.02
CA ARG A 77 -11.90 40.89 6.12
C ARG A 77 -11.35 40.81 4.69
N GLY A 78 -10.14 40.26 4.52
CA GLY A 78 -9.53 40.05 3.20
C GLY A 78 -10.29 39.05 2.33
N SER A 79 -10.67 37.89 2.87
CA SER A 79 -11.42 36.87 2.13
C SER A 79 -12.90 37.21 1.95
N GLN A 80 -13.47 38.06 2.81
CA GLN A 80 -14.87 38.51 2.69
C GLN A 80 -15.14 39.27 1.39
N VAL A 81 -14.18 40.03 0.87
CA VAL A 81 -14.30 40.72 -0.43
C VAL A 81 -14.35 39.70 -1.57
N CYS A 82 -13.50 38.68 -1.53
CA CYS A 82 -13.50 37.60 -2.52
C CYS A 82 -14.82 36.81 -2.48
N LEU A 83 -15.28 36.45 -1.28
CA LEU A 83 -16.52 35.71 -1.08
C LEU A 83 -17.76 36.53 -1.47
N GLY A 84 -17.70 37.86 -1.48
CA GLY A 84 -18.78 38.70 -2.05
C GLY A 84 -19.07 38.44 -3.54
N CYS A 85 -18.19 37.73 -4.24
CA CYS A 85 -18.38 37.25 -5.62
C CYS A 85 -18.28 35.72 -5.75
N HIS A 86 -17.51 35.08 -4.87
CA HIS A 86 -17.24 33.64 -4.84
C HIS A 86 -18.01 32.93 -3.73
N ASP A 87 -19.25 33.35 -3.42
CA ASP A 87 -20.15 32.67 -2.47
C ASP A 87 -21.15 31.72 -3.13
N GLY A 88 -21.05 31.54 -4.45
CA GLY A 88 -21.99 30.74 -5.22
C GLY A 88 -23.33 31.43 -5.51
N THR A 89 -23.56 32.67 -5.04
CA THR A 89 -24.84 33.39 -5.22
C THR A 89 -24.81 34.43 -6.33
N VAL A 90 -23.62 34.99 -6.64
CA VAL A 90 -23.46 36.03 -7.69
C VAL A 90 -23.73 35.50 -9.11
N ALA A 91 -23.70 34.18 -9.32
CA ALA A 91 -24.04 33.55 -10.60
C ALA A 91 -25.49 33.01 -10.70
N ALA A 92 -26.31 33.12 -9.63
CA ALA A 92 -27.60 32.43 -9.53
C ALA A 92 -28.83 33.22 -10.03
N SER A 93 -28.68 34.20 -10.94
CA SER A 93 -29.83 34.90 -11.52
C SER A 93 -29.77 34.94 -13.05
N PRO A 94 -30.54 34.07 -13.75
CA PRO A 94 -30.67 34.11 -15.20
C PRO A 94 -31.38 35.36 -15.73
N ASN A 95 -32.11 36.10 -14.87
CA ASN A 95 -33.11 37.10 -15.28
C ASN A 95 -32.88 38.52 -14.74
N GLY A 96 -31.64 38.90 -14.39
CA GLY A 96 -31.24 40.32 -14.28
C GLY A 96 -32.01 41.24 -13.32
N SER A 97 -32.90 40.70 -12.47
CA SER A 97 -33.67 41.48 -11.50
C SER A 97 -33.27 41.05 -10.10
N LEU A 98 -32.67 41.96 -9.33
CA LEU A 98 -32.69 41.85 -7.87
C LEU A 98 -34.17 41.74 -7.45
N PRO A 99 -34.61 40.68 -6.74
CA PRO A 99 -35.93 40.72 -6.15
C PRO A 99 -35.98 41.90 -5.18
N PRO A 100 -37.05 42.72 -5.17
CA PRO A 100 -37.22 43.74 -4.15
C PRO A 100 -37.17 43.07 -2.78
N ALA A 101 -36.55 43.75 -1.81
CA ALA A 101 -36.46 43.28 -0.43
C ALA A 101 -37.85 42.81 0.04
N PRO A 102 -38.01 41.59 0.59
CA PRO A 102 -39.31 41.18 1.08
C PRO A 102 -39.62 41.99 2.33
N ALA A 103 -40.57 42.92 2.19
CA ALA A 103 -41.36 43.35 3.31
C ALA A 103 -42.03 42.10 3.90
N LEU A 104 -41.69 41.77 5.15
CA LEU A 104 -42.44 40.89 6.05
C LEU A 104 -43.03 39.62 5.40
N ALA A 105 -42.25 38.54 5.27
CA ALA A 105 -42.80 37.22 5.00
C ALA A 105 -41.96 36.09 5.62
N ILE A 106 -42.65 35.30 6.45
CA ILE A 106 -42.47 33.89 6.85
C ILE A 106 -41.18 33.20 6.34
N PRO A 107 -40.38 32.53 7.19
CA PRO A 107 -39.15 31.87 6.77
C PRO A 107 -39.47 30.63 5.93
N VAL A 108 -39.65 30.82 4.63
CA VAL A 108 -39.54 29.73 3.66
C VAL A 108 -38.05 29.47 3.50
N LEU A 109 -37.53 28.46 4.21
CA LEU A 109 -36.20 27.93 3.94
C LEU A 109 -36.13 27.55 2.46
N PRO A 110 -35.19 28.10 1.66
CA PRO A 110 -34.93 27.55 0.34
C PRO A 110 -34.49 26.08 0.50
N PRO A 111 -34.78 25.21 -0.47
CA PRO A 111 -34.33 23.83 -0.41
C PRO A 111 -32.82 23.80 -0.19
N ARG A 112 -32.39 23.11 0.86
CA ARG A 112 -30.98 22.86 1.17
C ARG A 112 -30.37 22.08 -0.01
N GLY A 113 -29.64 22.76 -0.89
CA GLY A 113 -28.95 22.07 -1.97
C GLY A 113 -28.40 22.98 -3.06
N PHE A 114 -27.08 22.91 -3.20
CA PHE A 114 -26.27 23.15 -4.41
C PHE A 114 -26.10 24.59 -4.91
N GLY A 115 -24.88 25.10 -4.73
CA GLY A 115 -24.27 26.12 -5.56
C GLY A 115 -22.76 25.96 -5.52
N THR A 116 -22.17 25.36 -6.55
CA THR A 116 -20.76 25.64 -6.86
C THR A 116 -20.71 27.02 -7.47
N ASP A 117 -19.73 27.84 -7.11
CA ASP A 117 -19.55 29.14 -7.76
C ASP A 117 -19.14 28.96 -9.22
N ILE A 118 -19.02 30.08 -9.94
CA ILE A 118 -18.65 30.13 -11.36
C ILE A 118 -17.25 29.54 -11.66
N LEU A 119 -16.43 29.35 -10.62
CA LEU A 119 -15.10 28.74 -10.65
C LEU A 119 -15.12 27.28 -10.13
N GLY A 120 -16.30 26.75 -9.80
CA GLY A 120 -16.50 25.41 -9.27
C GLY A 120 -16.26 25.28 -7.77
N LEU A 121 -16.04 26.37 -7.02
CA LEU A 121 -15.86 26.38 -5.57
C LEU A 121 -17.17 26.00 -4.87
N ASP A 122 -17.17 24.97 -4.05
CA ASP A 122 -18.31 24.56 -3.23
C ASP A 122 -18.34 25.40 -1.95
N VAL A 123 -19.19 26.43 -1.97
CA VAL A 123 -19.31 27.44 -0.89
C VAL A 123 -20.54 27.17 -0.03
N GLY A 124 -21.07 25.94 -0.06
CA GLY A 124 -22.39 25.58 0.46
C GLY A 124 -22.79 26.34 1.74
N VAL A 125 -23.93 27.03 1.68
CA VAL A 125 -24.55 27.76 2.80
C VAL A 125 -25.06 26.78 3.88
N GLY A 126 -24.10 26.26 4.63
CA GLY A 126 -24.23 25.46 5.84
C GLY A 126 -22.89 25.56 6.58
N ALA A 127 -22.79 25.04 7.80
CA ALA A 127 -21.62 25.16 8.67
C ALA A 127 -20.27 24.63 8.09
N SER A 128 -20.25 24.18 6.82
CA SER A 128 -19.13 23.50 6.16
C SER A 128 -18.64 24.18 4.86
N GLY A 129 -19.08 25.41 4.54
CA GLY A 129 -18.87 26.09 3.24
C GLY A 129 -17.43 26.34 2.76
N LEU A 130 -16.41 25.83 3.45
CA LEU A 130 -15.00 25.73 3.00
C LEU A 130 -14.30 24.46 3.53
N GLY A 131 -15.03 23.51 4.11
CA GLY A 131 -14.45 22.34 4.79
C GLY A 131 -13.71 21.37 3.86
N ARG A 132 -13.83 21.56 2.55
CA ARG A 132 -13.14 20.80 1.49
C ARG A 132 -12.06 21.63 0.80
N SER A 133 -11.73 22.79 1.34
CA SER A 133 -10.69 23.69 0.83
C SER A 133 -9.51 23.74 1.79
N HIS A 134 -8.36 24.14 1.26
CA HIS A 134 -7.20 24.47 2.06
C HIS A 134 -7.61 25.54 3.09
N PRO A 135 -7.23 25.39 4.37
CA PRO A 135 -7.65 26.29 5.43
C PRO A 135 -7.37 27.77 5.11
N ILE A 136 -8.37 28.62 5.31
CA ILE A 136 -8.27 30.09 5.31
C ILE A 136 -8.85 30.64 6.62
N GLY A 137 -8.51 31.89 6.95
CA GLY A 137 -8.86 32.51 8.22
C GLY A 137 -8.12 31.95 9.43
N VAL A 138 -7.14 31.07 9.20
CA VAL A 138 -6.35 30.40 10.24
C VAL A 138 -4.97 31.01 10.35
N THR A 139 -4.46 31.08 11.57
CA THR A 139 -3.03 31.36 11.81
C THR A 139 -2.25 30.05 11.60
N PRO A 140 -1.24 30.03 10.71
CA PRO A 140 -0.48 28.82 10.45
C PRO A 140 0.31 28.38 11.68
N SER A 141 0.10 27.13 12.11
CA SER A 141 0.83 26.51 13.21
C SER A 141 2.15 25.93 12.69
N LEU A 142 3.23 26.71 12.81
CA LEU A 142 4.56 26.30 12.37
C LEU A 142 5.00 24.99 13.03
N GLY A 143 5.76 24.19 12.30
CA GLY A 143 6.24 22.90 12.77
C GLY A 143 7.03 22.16 11.71
N ARG A 144 7.18 20.84 11.90
CA ARG A 144 8.04 19.99 11.05
C ARG A 144 7.75 20.11 9.55
N ASN A 145 6.48 20.24 9.18
CA ASN A 145 6.02 20.25 7.78
C ASN A 145 5.49 21.62 7.31
N LEU A 146 5.69 22.67 8.13
CA LEU A 146 5.19 24.02 7.86
C LEU A 146 6.17 25.05 8.41
N ARG A 147 6.76 25.86 7.53
CA ARG A 147 7.74 26.89 7.89
C ARG A 147 7.17 28.29 7.76
N ALA A 148 7.83 29.24 8.43
CA ALA A 148 7.51 30.65 8.27
C ALA A 148 7.83 31.11 6.84
N LEU A 149 7.02 32.04 6.32
CA LEU A 149 7.31 32.71 5.07
C LEU A 149 8.59 33.54 5.21
N GLY A 150 9.49 33.42 4.24
CA GLY A 150 10.72 34.20 4.19
C GLY A 150 10.46 35.66 3.82
N LEU A 151 11.43 36.55 4.09
CA LEU A 151 11.34 37.98 3.75
C LEU A 151 11.20 38.24 2.23
N THR A 152 11.59 37.28 1.40
CA THR A 152 11.50 37.32 -0.06
C THR A 152 10.34 36.48 -0.61
N SER A 153 9.44 36.02 0.26
CA SER A 153 8.26 35.24 -0.12
C SER A 153 7.36 36.03 -1.07
N ALA A 154 6.86 35.38 -2.12
CA ALA A 154 5.84 35.98 -2.97
C ALA A 154 4.46 35.96 -2.29
N LEU A 155 4.28 35.08 -1.29
CA LEU A 155 3.08 34.97 -0.48
C LEU A 155 3.16 35.93 0.70
N SER A 156 2.01 36.38 1.17
CA SER A 156 1.90 37.20 2.38
C SER A 156 0.68 36.82 3.19
N LEU A 157 0.87 36.65 4.51
CA LEU A 157 -0.24 36.50 5.44
C LEU A 157 -0.95 37.84 5.61
N ARG A 158 -2.27 37.82 5.80
CA ARG A 158 -3.05 39.02 6.09
C ARG A 158 -3.42 38.98 7.57
N GLN A 159 -2.90 39.93 8.35
CA GLN A 159 -3.10 39.96 9.82
C GLN A 159 -2.73 38.60 10.46
N ASP A 160 -1.56 38.05 10.09
CA ASP A 160 -1.04 36.76 10.57
C ASP A 160 -1.94 35.55 10.28
N ARG A 161 -2.82 35.66 9.29
CA ARG A 161 -3.70 34.58 8.84
C ARG A 161 -3.51 34.26 7.36
N VAL A 162 -3.73 32.99 7.03
CA VAL A 162 -3.87 32.52 5.65
C VAL A 162 -5.22 33.01 5.13
N GLU A 163 -5.23 33.79 4.05
CA GLU A 163 -6.45 34.29 3.40
C GLU A 163 -6.41 33.96 1.91
N CYS A 164 -7.52 34.17 1.17
CA CYS A 164 -7.55 33.96 -0.28
C CYS A 164 -6.39 34.71 -0.98
N ALA A 165 -6.15 35.95 -0.55
CA ALA A 165 -5.11 36.82 -1.09
C ALA A 165 -3.67 36.47 -0.62
N THR A 166 -3.50 35.38 0.15
CA THR A 166 -2.18 34.77 0.41
C THR A 166 -1.75 33.90 -0.76
N CYS A 167 -2.69 33.18 -1.37
CA CYS A 167 -2.45 32.26 -2.49
C CYS A 167 -2.76 32.90 -3.86
N HIS A 168 -3.67 33.87 -3.88
CA HIS A 168 -4.11 34.56 -5.09
C HIS A 168 -3.70 36.04 -5.10
N ASP A 169 -3.33 36.55 -6.27
CA ASP A 169 -3.19 37.97 -6.55
C ASP A 169 -4.25 38.40 -7.58
N PRO A 170 -5.31 39.12 -7.16
CA PRO A 170 -6.41 39.50 -8.04
C PRO A 170 -6.01 40.46 -9.16
N HIS A 171 -4.78 41.00 -9.16
CA HIS A 171 -4.31 41.92 -10.18
C HIS A 171 -3.56 41.24 -11.33
N GLU A 172 -3.12 39.98 -11.17
CA GLU A 172 -2.27 39.30 -12.15
C GLU A 172 -2.77 37.88 -12.48
N GLU A 173 -3.67 37.77 -13.46
CA GLU A 173 -4.23 36.48 -13.90
C GLU A 173 -3.15 35.50 -14.37
N ALA A 174 -2.20 36.01 -15.16
CA ALA A 174 -1.27 35.22 -15.94
C ALA A 174 0.09 34.98 -15.27
N ARG A 175 0.22 35.31 -13.97
CA ARG A 175 1.46 35.07 -13.22
C ARG A 175 1.85 33.59 -13.23
N ASP A 176 0.86 32.70 -13.11
CA ASP A 176 1.00 31.31 -13.53
C ASP A 176 0.50 31.21 -14.99
N PRO A 177 1.39 30.98 -15.97
CA PRO A 177 1.04 31.07 -17.38
C PRO A 177 0.15 29.92 -17.85
N VAL A 178 0.09 28.82 -17.09
CA VAL A 178 -0.60 27.58 -17.46
C VAL A 178 -2.02 27.56 -16.90
N THR A 179 -2.16 27.78 -15.59
CA THR A 179 -3.46 27.72 -14.92
C THR A 179 -4.25 29.01 -15.10
N ARG A 180 -3.57 30.17 -15.15
CA ARG A 180 -4.18 31.50 -15.27
C ARG A 180 -5.28 31.74 -14.23
N LYS A 181 -4.98 31.39 -12.96
CA LYS A 181 -5.92 31.45 -11.83
C LYS A 181 -5.57 32.55 -10.82
N PHE A 182 -4.96 33.66 -11.27
CA PHE A 182 -4.59 34.77 -10.38
C PHE A 182 -3.74 34.27 -9.21
N LEU A 183 -2.79 33.37 -9.43
CA LEU A 183 -1.96 32.85 -8.35
C LEU A 183 -0.92 33.89 -7.95
N ALA A 184 -0.63 34.01 -6.66
CA ALA A 184 0.39 34.92 -6.13
C ALA A 184 1.82 34.58 -6.65
N ARG A 185 2.03 33.36 -7.17
CA ARG A 185 3.21 32.96 -7.96
C ARG A 185 2.90 31.84 -8.94
N ASP A 186 3.84 31.61 -9.86
CA ASP A 186 3.89 30.40 -10.68
C ASP A 186 3.91 29.14 -9.78
N ASN A 187 2.92 28.26 -9.98
CA ASN A 187 2.76 27.04 -9.21
C ASN A 187 3.33 25.78 -9.89
N ARG A 188 4.08 25.93 -10.98
CA ARG A 188 4.84 24.83 -11.56
C ARG A 188 5.71 24.15 -10.49
N ALA A 189 5.68 22.82 -10.46
CA ALA A 189 6.35 22.00 -9.44
C ALA A 189 5.96 22.37 -8.00
N SER A 190 4.74 22.86 -7.80
CA SER A 190 4.20 23.32 -6.52
C SER A 190 4.94 24.50 -5.89
N GLY A 191 5.41 25.42 -6.73
CA GLY A 191 6.06 26.66 -6.29
C GLY A 191 5.30 27.40 -5.19
N LEU A 192 3.96 27.49 -5.28
CA LEU A 192 3.12 28.16 -4.28
C LEU A 192 3.11 27.40 -2.95
N CYS A 193 2.82 26.09 -3.00
CA CYS A 193 2.66 25.25 -1.81
C CYS A 193 3.97 25.16 -1.02
N LEU A 194 5.07 25.00 -1.76
CA LEU A 194 6.39 24.82 -1.20
C LEU A 194 6.97 26.10 -0.61
N GLU A 195 6.31 27.27 -0.64
CA GLU A 195 6.73 28.43 0.15
C GLU A 195 6.40 28.29 1.64
N CYS A 196 5.30 27.59 1.97
CA CYS A 196 4.88 27.31 3.34
C CYS A 196 5.21 25.88 3.75
N HIS A 197 4.96 24.90 2.89
CA HIS A 197 5.10 23.49 3.21
C HIS A 197 6.52 23.00 2.94
N ASP A 198 7.13 22.38 3.94
CA ASP A 198 8.43 21.72 3.85
C ASP A 198 8.25 20.28 4.29
N LEU A 199 7.76 19.44 3.38
CA LEU A 199 7.42 18.06 3.69
C LEU A 199 8.69 17.22 3.78
N ASP A 200 8.79 16.43 4.86
CA ASP A 200 9.86 15.45 5.00
C ASP A 200 9.99 14.61 3.72
N TYR A 201 11.25 14.40 3.30
CA TYR A 201 11.64 13.55 2.15
C TYR A 201 11.26 14.08 0.76
N TRP A 202 10.42 15.11 0.64
CA TRP A 202 10.03 15.63 -0.68
C TRP A 202 11.20 16.27 -1.44
N ALA A 203 11.95 17.17 -0.77
CA ALA A 203 13.05 17.91 -1.39
C ALA A 203 14.44 17.27 -1.17
N TYR A 204 14.69 16.71 0.01
CA TYR A 204 16.05 16.29 0.43
C TYR A 204 16.45 14.89 -0.05
N ASN A 205 15.50 14.01 -0.37
CA ASN A 205 15.75 12.67 -0.91
C ASN A 205 14.62 12.35 -1.90
N PRO A 206 14.62 12.99 -3.08
CA PRO A 206 13.38 13.37 -3.72
C PRO A 206 12.58 12.13 -4.11
N SER A 207 11.32 12.14 -3.69
CA SER A 207 10.35 11.14 -4.13
C SER A 207 10.33 11.08 -5.65
N VAL A 208 10.15 9.88 -6.21
CA VAL A 208 9.96 9.74 -7.66
C VAL A 208 8.74 10.54 -8.15
N HIS A 209 7.77 10.84 -7.29
CA HIS A 209 6.64 11.71 -7.64
C HIS A 209 7.05 13.18 -7.78
N GLN A 210 8.11 13.62 -7.11
CA GLN A 210 8.63 14.98 -7.23
C GLN A 210 9.42 15.17 -8.53
N THR A 211 10.16 14.15 -8.98
CA THR A 211 11.04 14.24 -10.16
C THR A 211 10.45 13.68 -11.46
N SER A 212 9.32 12.98 -11.41
CA SER A 212 8.81 12.21 -12.56
C SER A 212 8.37 13.10 -13.73
N GLN A 213 9.07 12.96 -14.85
CA GLN A 213 8.72 13.59 -16.13
C GLN A 213 7.70 12.78 -16.95
N LYS A 214 7.02 11.79 -16.33
CA LYS A 214 5.96 11.05 -17.02
C LYS A 214 4.81 12.00 -17.34
N ARG A 215 4.26 11.87 -18.55
CA ARG A 215 3.10 12.65 -19.01
C ARG A 215 1.92 12.38 -18.09
N TYR A 216 1.33 13.46 -17.57
CA TYR A 216 0.12 13.48 -16.78
C TYR A 216 -0.55 14.84 -16.96
N ASP A 217 -1.46 14.92 -17.92
CA ASP A 217 -2.20 16.16 -18.25
C ASP A 217 -3.72 16.01 -18.00
N PRO A 218 -4.57 17.00 -18.31
CA PRO A 218 -6.01 16.88 -18.09
C PRO A 218 -6.68 15.67 -18.74
N SER A 219 -6.15 15.18 -19.88
CA SER A 219 -6.63 13.94 -20.51
C SER A 219 -6.26 12.70 -19.69
N ASP A 220 -5.30 12.83 -18.78
CA ASP A 220 -4.88 11.86 -17.78
C ASP A 220 -5.58 12.00 -16.42
N GLY A 221 -6.36 13.07 -16.23
CA GLY A 221 -7.01 13.38 -14.97
C GLY A 221 -6.19 14.32 -14.08
N ALA A 222 -5.16 14.98 -14.61
CA ALA A 222 -4.49 16.07 -13.92
C ALA A 222 -5.49 17.18 -13.56
N HIS A 223 -5.31 17.79 -12.39
CA HIS A 223 -6.18 18.90 -11.96
C HIS A 223 -5.74 20.24 -12.54
N THR A 224 -4.45 20.36 -12.85
CA THR A 224 -3.85 21.58 -13.42
C THR A 224 -3.75 21.43 -14.95
N GLY A 225 -3.27 22.49 -15.63
CA GLY A 225 -2.93 22.44 -17.05
C GLY A 225 -1.51 21.93 -17.34
N TYR A 226 -0.71 21.61 -16.32
CA TYR A 226 0.64 21.07 -16.49
C TYR A 226 0.60 19.65 -17.06
N SER A 227 1.66 19.26 -17.77
CA SER A 227 1.67 18.03 -18.57
C SER A 227 2.51 16.89 -18.00
N THR A 228 3.22 17.08 -16.89
CA THR A 228 4.01 16.03 -16.23
C THR A 228 3.69 15.92 -14.75
N VAL A 229 3.97 14.76 -14.15
CA VAL A 229 3.78 14.54 -12.71
C VAL A 229 4.60 15.55 -11.89
N ALA A 230 5.86 15.80 -12.28
CA ALA A 230 6.73 16.77 -11.63
C ALA A 230 6.22 18.21 -11.75
N ASP A 231 5.77 18.63 -12.93
CA ASP A 231 5.26 20.00 -13.13
C ASP A 231 3.94 20.22 -12.38
N ASN A 232 3.07 19.20 -12.30
CA ASN A 232 1.87 19.24 -11.46
C ASN A 232 2.22 19.24 -9.95
N GLY A 233 3.36 18.66 -9.56
CA GLY A 233 3.85 18.59 -8.19
C GLY A 233 2.84 17.97 -7.21
N CYS A 234 2.64 18.60 -6.06
CA CYS A 234 1.64 18.26 -5.05
C CYS A 234 0.22 18.11 -5.64
N GLU A 235 -0.16 18.90 -6.66
CA GLU A 235 -1.47 18.81 -7.30
C GLU A 235 -1.63 17.59 -8.24
N SER A 236 -0.58 16.78 -8.37
CA SER A 236 -0.69 15.41 -8.90
C SER A 236 -1.57 14.53 -8.03
N CYS A 237 -1.67 14.80 -6.72
CA CYS A 237 -2.50 14.05 -5.79
C CYS A 237 -3.47 14.93 -5.00
N HIS A 238 -3.04 16.13 -4.63
CA HIS A 238 -3.83 17.07 -3.84
C HIS A 238 -4.63 18.04 -4.71
N ARG A 239 -5.64 18.68 -4.14
CA ARG A 239 -6.24 19.90 -4.70
C ARG A 239 -6.59 20.88 -3.57
N PRO A 240 -6.35 22.18 -3.76
CA PRO A 240 -6.59 23.18 -2.73
C PRO A 240 -8.07 23.46 -2.50
N HIS A 241 -8.96 23.14 -3.45
CA HIS A 241 -10.39 23.43 -3.33
C HIS A 241 -11.24 22.22 -3.74
N ASN A 242 -12.39 22.08 -3.09
CA ASN A 242 -13.39 21.03 -3.33
C ASN A 242 -12.88 19.60 -3.08
N ALA A 243 -11.79 19.45 -2.34
CA ALA A 243 -11.03 18.24 -2.15
C ALA A 243 -11.80 17.10 -1.48
N ALA A 244 -11.38 15.87 -1.69
CA ALA A 244 -11.67 14.78 -0.77
C ALA A 244 -10.96 15.03 0.58
N PRO A 245 -11.24 14.24 1.63
CA PRO A 245 -10.50 14.31 2.88
C PRO A 245 -8.97 14.33 2.65
N SER A 246 -8.23 15.01 3.55
CA SER A 246 -6.78 15.20 3.44
C SER A 246 -6.34 15.99 2.19
N LEU A 247 -7.23 16.84 1.67
CA LEU A 247 -7.01 17.65 0.48
C LEU A 247 -6.67 16.83 -0.78
N LEU A 248 -7.14 15.59 -0.89
CA LEU A 248 -6.88 14.75 -2.07
C LEU A 248 -7.83 15.10 -3.24
N LYS A 249 -7.40 14.87 -4.47
CA LYS A 249 -8.27 15.01 -5.65
C LYS A 249 -9.44 14.04 -5.60
N LYS A 250 -9.15 12.80 -5.21
CA LYS A 250 -10.09 11.68 -5.10
C LYS A 250 -9.90 11.01 -3.73
N PRO A 251 -10.94 10.40 -3.17
CA PRO A 251 -10.82 9.69 -1.90
C PRO A 251 -9.95 8.43 -2.04
N GLY A 252 -9.19 8.13 -0.99
CA GLY A 252 -8.50 6.85 -0.82
C GLY A 252 -7.60 6.44 -2.00
N ALA A 253 -7.55 5.15 -2.29
CA ALA A 253 -6.74 4.54 -3.35
C ALA A 253 -7.06 5.04 -4.76
N ALA A 254 -8.24 5.65 -4.98
CA ALA A 254 -8.63 6.15 -6.30
C ALA A 254 -7.68 7.24 -6.82
N VAL A 255 -7.06 8.04 -5.93
CA VAL A 255 -6.07 9.05 -6.35
C VAL A 255 -4.78 8.41 -6.89
N CYS A 256 -4.36 7.29 -6.29
CA CYS A 256 -3.16 6.57 -6.70
C CYS A 256 -3.40 5.87 -8.06
N LEU A 257 -4.59 5.30 -8.24
CA LEU A 257 -4.94 4.55 -9.45
C LEU A 257 -5.16 5.41 -10.69
N ASP A 258 -5.25 6.74 -10.58
CA ASP A 258 -5.23 7.62 -11.76
C ASP A 258 -3.94 7.43 -12.58
N CYS A 259 -2.83 7.16 -11.89
CA CYS A 259 -1.53 6.94 -12.51
C CYS A 259 -1.11 5.47 -12.51
N HIS A 260 -1.35 4.74 -11.41
CA HIS A 260 -0.84 3.38 -11.18
C HIS A 260 -1.67 2.26 -11.83
N GLN A 261 -2.36 2.54 -12.93
CA GLN A 261 -3.21 1.57 -13.66
C GLN A 261 -2.64 1.17 -15.03
N GLY A 262 -1.31 1.16 -15.18
CA GLY A 262 -0.65 0.77 -16.43
C GLY A 262 -0.67 1.84 -17.52
N ARG A 263 -0.97 3.10 -17.19
CA ARG A 263 -0.95 4.23 -18.14
C ARG A 263 0.18 5.22 -17.88
N VAL A 264 0.13 5.94 -16.75
CA VAL A 264 1.18 6.90 -16.37
C VAL A 264 2.36 6.13 -15.78
N ALA A 265 2.08 5.25 -14.82
CA ALA A 265 3.02 4.23 -14.37
C ALA A 265 2.95 3.01 -15.30
N ALA A 266 4.09 2.35 -15.51
CA ALA A 266 4.20 1.24 -16.44
C ALA A 266 3.51 -0.06 -15.98
N LYS A 267 3.30 -0.23 -14.67
CA LYS A 267 2.67 -1.42 -14.10
C LYS A 267 1.19 -1.16 -13.84
N ASP A 268 0.36 -2.15 -14.14
CA ASP A 268 -1.06 -2.13 -13.81
C ASP A 268 -1.28 -2.66 -12.38
N LEU A 269 -1.45 -1.73 -11.44
CA LEU A 269 -1.85 -2.04 -10.07
C LEU A 269 -3.34 -2.28 -9.95
N ARG A 270 -4.16 -1.72 -10.84
CA ARG A 270 -5.63 -1.84 -10.78
C ARG A 270 -6.05 -3.30 -10.96
N GLY A 271 -5.48 -4.00 -11.94
CA GLY A 271 -5.69 -5.44 -12.10
C GLY A 271 -5.29 -6.24 -10.86
N ALA A 272 -4.15 -5.91 -10.25
CA ALA A 272 -3.66 -6.62 -9.07
C ALA A 272 -4.58 -6.43 -7.85
N VAL A 273 -5.02 -5.21 -7.53
CA VAL A 273 -5.88 -4.97 -6.35
C VAL A 273 -7.32 -5.47 -6.52
N LEU A 274 -7.71 -5.83 -7.74
CA LEU A 274 -9.00 -6.48 -8.05
C LEU A 274 -8.92 -8.01 -8.01
N ALA A 275 -7.74 -8.58 -7.80
CA ALA A 275 -7.57 -10.02 -7.66
C ALA A 275 -8.37 -10.57 -6.45
N PRO A 276 -8.83 -11.83 -6.50
CA PRO A 276 -9.73 -12.39 -5.49
C PRO A 276 -9.12 -12.44 -4.08
N TYR A 277 -7.80 -12.54 -3.97
CA TYR A 277 -7.09 -12.54 -2.70
C TYR A 277 -6.10 -11.39 -2.66
N GLY A 278 -6.34 -10.39 -1.83
CA GLY A 278 -5.50 -9.21 -1.74
C GLY A 278 -5.87 -8.32 -0.57
N HIS A 279 -5.13 -7.24 -0.40
CA HIS A 279 -5.49 -6.18 0.53
C HIS A 279 -6.62 -5.34 -0.09
N PRO A 280 -7.78 -5.20 0.58
CA PRO A 280 -8.98 -4.60 -0.03
C PRO A 280 -8.91 -3.06 -0.05
N VAL A 281 -7.89 -2.49 -0.69
CA VAL A 281 -7.63 -1.04 -0.75
C VAL A 281 -8.72 -0.24 -1.47
N LEU A 282 -9.57 -0.91 -2.24
CA LEU A 282 -10.72 -0.29 -2.92
C LEU A 282 -12.00 -0.28 -2.08
N ALA A 283 -12.04 -1.06 -0.99
CA ALA A 283 -13.20 -1.18 -0.11
C ALA A 283 -13.11 -0.27 1.13
N GLU A 284 -12.15 0.66 1.15
CA GLU A 284 -12.01 1.61 2.26
C GLU A 284 -13.20 2.59 2.28
N ASN A 285 -14.13 2.38 3.22
CA ASN A 285 -15.33 3.20 3.36
C ASN A 285 -15.06 4.51 4.12
N GLY A 286 -13.92 5.15 3.87
CA GLY A 286 -13.49 6.37 4.59
C GLY A 286 -13.18 6.14 6.08
N VAL A 287 -12.87 4.89 6.45
CA VAL A 287 -12.50 4.51 7.83
C VAL A 287 -11.07 4.96 8.16
N HIS A 288 -10.20 5.04 7.16
CA HIS A 288 -8.80 5.39 7.33
C HIS A 288 -8.62 6.82 7.85
N ASP A 289 -7.97 6.96 9.01
CA ASP A 289 -7.55 8.22 9.59
C ASP A 289 -6.02 8.40 9.40
N PRO A 290 -5.57 9.46 8.68
CA PRO A 290 -4.14 9.72 8.48
C PRO A 290 -3.32 9.88 9.77
N THR A 291 -3.97 10.12 10.90
CA THR A 291 -3.34 10.29 12.22
C THR A 291 -3.24 8.99 13.01
N GLU A 292 -3.69 7.86 12.47
CA GLU A 292 -3.53 6.53 13.06
C GLU A 292 -2.08 6.24 13.42
N GLY A 293 -1.83 5.75 14.64
CA GLY A 293 -0.49 5.41 15.15
C GLY A 293 0.44 6.61 15.36
N THR A 294 -0.05 7.86 15.28
CA THR A 294 0.76 9.08 15.53
C THR A 294 0.66 9.59 16.97
N GLY A 295 -0.15 8.93 17.80
CA GLY A 295 -0.51 9.40 19.14
C GLY A 295 -1.62 10.46 19.16
N ARG A 296 -2.02 11.00 18.00
CA ARG A 296 -3.16 11.93 17.86
C ARG A 296 -4.45 11.23 17.41
N GLY A 297 -4.33 10.17 16.60
CA GLY A 297 -5.43 9.36 16.10
C GLY A 297 -5.56 8.02 16.81
N PRO A 298 -6.36 7.10 16.26
CA PRO A 298 -6.48 5.74 16.76
C PRO A 298 -5.11 5.04 16.88
N PRO A 299 -4.89 4.20 17.89
CA PRO A 299 -3.62 3.51 18.06
C PRO A 299 -3.44 2.46 16.95
N LEU A 300 -2.20 2.38 16.45
CA LEU A 300 -1.70 1.24 15.69
C LEU A 300 -0.52 0.64 16.47
N PRO A 301 -0.54 -0.67 16.78
CA PRO A 301 -1.57 -1.66 16.45
C PRO A 301 -2.89 -1.42 17.18
N GLU A 302 -4.01 -1.87 16.60
CA GLU A 302 -5.34 -1.61 17.15
C GLU A 302 -5.55 -2.32 18.49
N LEU A 303 -6.02 -1.58 19.50
CA LEU A 303 -6.24 -2.10 20.86
C LEU A 303 -7.65 -2.68 21.08
N ASN A 304 -8.60 -2.33 20.20
CA ASN A 304 -9.99 -2.79 20.28
C ASN A 304 -10.24 -3.90 19.24
N PRO A 305 -10.67 -5.11 19.65
CA PRO A 305 -11.02 -6.18 18.73
C PRO A 305 -12.15 -5.85 17.73
N GLY A 306 -13.01 -4.89 18.08
CA GLY A 306 -14.13 -4.44 17.24
C GLY A 306 -13.76 -3.35 16.23
N SER A 307 -12.51 -2.86 16.20
CA SER A 307 -12.10 -1.83 15.24
C SER A 307 -12.24 -2.36 13.81
N PRO A 308 -12.92 -1.65 12.89
CA PRO A 308 -13.07 -2.09 11.51
C PRO A 308 -11.70 -2.23 10.84
N ARG A 309 -11.40 -3.41 10.31
CA ARG A 309 -10.19 -3.64 9.52
C ARG A 309 -10.31 -2.88 8.20
N HIS A 310 -9.28 -2.13 7.89
CA HIS A 310 -9.16 -1.40 6.63
C HIS A 310 -7.68 -1.34 6.24
N VAL A 311 -7.43 -0.94 4.99
CA VAL A 311 -6.09 -0.70 4.47
C VAL A 311 -6.21 0.18 3.23
N THR A 312 -5.27 1.11 3.06
CA THR A 312 -5.11 1.94 1.86
C THR A 312 -3.66 1.94 1.40
N CYS A 313 -3.38 2.61 0.27
CA CYS A 313 -2.03 2.68 -0.28
C CYS A 313 -1.04 3.31 0.71
N VAL A 314 -1.47 4.35 1.43
CA VAL A 314 -0.61 5.11 2.35
C VAL A 314 -0.37 4.41 3.69
N ASP A 315 -1.07 3.31 3.97
CA ASP A 315 -0.75 2.45 5.12
C ASP A 315 0.56 1.70 4.93
N CYS A 316 0.91 1.42 3.67
CA CYS A 316 2.10 0.68 3.28
C CYS A 316 3.15 1.55 2.57
N HIS A 317 2.76 2.66 1.95
CA HIS A 317 3.64 3.51 1.17
C HIS A 317 3.66 4.95 1.70
N ASN A 318 4.81 5.60 1.57
CA ASN A 318 4.93 7.04 1.80
C ASN A 318 5.14 7.76 0.46
N PRO A 319 4.09 8.34 -0.17
CA PRO A 319 4.18 8.94 -1.50
C PRO A 319 5.15 10.13 -1.57
N HIS A 320 5.47 10.76 -0.42
CA HIS A 320 6.45 11.84 -0.33
C HIS A 320 7.90 11.36 -0.20
N ALA A 321 8.12 10.06 0.03
CA ALA A 321 9.45 9.48 0.23
C ALA A 321 9.81 8.37 -0.75
N VAL A 322 8.86 7.79 -1.48
CA VAL A 322 9.11 6.64 -2.35
C VAL A 322 10.15 6.91 -3.43
N TYR A 323 11.05 5.94 -3.67
CA TYR A 323 12.01 6.00 -4.76
C TYR A 323 12.36 4.61 -5.32
N SER A 324 13.01 4.56 -6.49
CA SER A 324 13.31 3.30 -7.17
C SER A 324 14.63 2.69 -6.67
N ARG A 325 14.56 1.89 -5.60
CA ARG A 325 15.68 1.10 -5.09
C ARG A 325 15.20 -0.24 -4.57
N GLN A 326 15.85 -1.31 -5.00
CA GLN A 326 15.63 -2.64 -4.43
C GLN A 326 16.42 -2.79 -3.13
N ALA A 327 15.96 -3.67 -2.26
CA ALA A 327 16.65 -4.04 -1.04
C ALA A 327 16.78 -5.57 -0.98
N GLU A 328 17.72 -6.03 -0.17
CA GLU A 328 17.87 -7.43 0.20
C GLU A 328 17.25 -7.67 1.57
N ALA A 329 16.68 -8.87 1.77
CA ALA A 329 16.00 -9.20 3.01
C ALA A 329 16.95 -9.03 4.22
N PRO A 330 16.48 -8.37 5.30
CA PRO A 330 15.10 -8.01 5.57
C PRO A 330 14.80 -6.51 5.32
N PHE A 331 15.73 -5.76 4.73
CA PHE A 331 15.67 -4.30 4.67
C PHE A 331 14.50 -3.79 3.81
N VAL A 332 13.92 -2.65 4.19
CA VAL A 332 12.88 -1.99 3.38
C VAL A 332 13.44 -1.53 2.03
N SER A 333 12.63 -1.70 0.98
CA SER A 333 12.95 -1.17 -0.35
C SER A 333 12.63 0.32 -0.46
N GLY A 334 13.09 0.98 -1.53
CA GLY A 334 12.76 2.37 -1.81
C GLY A 334 11.25 2.62 -2.01
N ALA A 335 10.50 1.59 -2.41
CA ALA A 335 9.04 1.68 -2.50
C ALA A 335 8.36 1.75 -1.12
N LEU A 336 9.03 1.29 -0.07
CA LEU A 336 8.59 1.32 1.33
C LEU A 336 9.43 2.31 2.16
N ALA A 337 10.08 3.27 1.51
CA ALA A 337 10.93 4.23 2.18
C ALA A 337 10.14 5.09 3.17
N ASN A 338 10.70 5.29 4.37
CA ASN A 338 10.15 6.16 5.42
C ASN A 338 8.68 5.88 5.77
N VAL A 339 8.32 4.60 5.82
CA VAL A 339 7.05 4.13 6.36
C VAL A 339 7.23 3.80 7.84
N ARG A 340 6.16 3.87 8.62
CA ARG A 340 6.16 3.46 10.02
C ARG A 340 6.08 1.93 10.13
N GLY A 341 6.50 1.37 11.25
CA GLY A 341 6.42 -0.06 11.52
C GLY A 341 6.31 -0.38 13.00
N ILE A 342 6.28 -1.66 13.31
CA ILE A 342 6.34 -2.23 14.66
C ILE A 342 7.53 -3.18 14.72
N THR A 343 8.44 -2.95 15.66
CA THR A 343 9.63 -3.78 15.84
C THR A 343 9.26 -5.18 16.33
N LEU A 344 10.23 -6.10 16.28
CA LEU A 344 10.13 -7.42 16.92
C LEU A 344 9.82 -7.33 18.44
N ALA A 345 10.20 -6.24 19.12
CA ALA A 345 9.84 -6.03 20.51
C ALA A 345 8.36 -5.66 20.72
N GLY A 346 7.63 -5.31 19.66
CA GLY A 346 6.26 -4.79 19.73
C GLY A 346 6.21 -3.27 19.82
N GLU A 347 7.34 -2.58 19.73
CA GLU A 347 7.43 -1.12 19.85
C GLU A 347 7.24 -0.42 18.50
N PRO A 348 6.51 0.71 18.43
CA PRO A 348 6.45 1.55 17.24
C PRO A 348 7.82 2.06 16.80
N VAL A 349 8.07 2.05 15.49
CA VAL A 349 9.29 2.58 14.88
C VAL A 349 8.96 3.47 13.68
N ASP A 350 9.63 4.61 13.58
CA ASP A 350 9.50 5.57 12.48
C ASP A 350 10.87 6.21 12.18
N PRO A 351 11.52 5.89 11.05
CA PRO A 351 11.07 4.99 9.99
C PRO A 351 11.36 3.51 10.27
N ALA A 352 10.55 2.62 9.69
CA ALA A 352 10.80 1.19 9.63
C ALA A 352 12.11 0.89 8.88
N ARG A 353 12.87 -0.08 9.38
CA ARG A 353 14.15 -0.53 8.83
C ARG A 353 14.00 -1.83 8.06
N TYR A 354 13.04 -2.67 8.48
CA TYR A 354 12.81 -3.99 7.90
C TYR A 354 11.38 -4.14 7.38
N GLU A 355 11.20 -4.90 6.29
CA GLU A 355 9.87 -5.06 5.64
C GLU A 355 8.83 -5.63 6.61
N TYR A 356 9.22 -6.60 7.43
CA TYR A 356 8.29 -7.23 8.39
C TYR A 356 7.75 -6.23 9.42
N GLU A 357 8.49 -5.16 9.75
CA GLU A 357 8.04 -4.16 10.71
C GLU A 357 6.81 -3.42 10.18
N LEU A 358 6.75 -3.17 8.87
CA LEU A 358 5.56 -2.62 8.22
C LEU A 358 4.38 -3.59 8.35
N CYS A 359 4.60 -4.88 8.07
CA CYS A 359 3.55 -5.90 8.13
C CYS A 359 2.99 -6.05 9.56
N PHE A 360 3.84 -5.92 10.59
CA PHE A 360 3.44 -6.06 11.99
C PHE A 360 2.52 -4.97 12.51
N LYS A 361 2.39 -3.82 11.81
CA LYS A 361 1.35 -2.83 12.10
C LYS A 361 -0.03 -3.47 12.23
N CYS A 362 -0.35 -4.42 11.35
CA CYS A 362 -1.66 -5.05 11.26
C CYS A 362 -1.62 -6.56 11.51
N HIS A 363 -0.51 -7.24 11.22
CA HIS A 363 -0.37 -8.70 11.35
C HIS A 363 0.40 -9.15 12.60
N GLY A 364 0.87 -8.19 13.42
CA GLY A 364 1.55 -8.41 14.70
C GLY A 364 0.58 -8.32 15.88
N ASP A 365 0.73 -7.30 16.71
CA ASP A 365 0.00 -7.16 17.98
C ASP A 365 -1.44 -6.65 17.88
N SER A 366 -1.92 -6.33 16.67
CA SER A 366 -3.26 -5.78 16.47
C SER A 366 -4.35 -6.73 16.97
N ARG A 367 -5.25 -6.23 17.82
CA ARG A 367 -6.35 -6.99 18.42
C ARG A 367 -7.57 -7.11 17.52
N ASN A 368 -7.69 -6.28 16.48
CA ASN A 368 -8.78 -6.38 15.49
C ASN A 368 -8.54 -7.47 14.45
N GLN A 369 -7.42 -8.19 14.56
CA GLN A 369 -7.22 -9.46 13.88
C GLN A 369 -8.30 -10.41 14.41
N THR A 370 -9.43 -10.47 13.72
CA THR A 370 -10.54 -11.32 14.11
C THR A 370 -10.02 -12.73 14.36
N GLY A 371 -10.41 -13.35 15.48
CA GLY A 371 -10.15 -14.77 15.73
C GLY A 371 -10.70 -15.69 14.63
N ALA A 372 -11.54 -15.13 13.74
CA ALA A 372 -11.93 -15.64 12.45
C ALA A 372 -11.01 -15.15 11.32
N ARG A 373 -9.68 -15.19 11.49
CA ARG A 373 -8.87 -15.61 10.35
C ARG A 373 -9.54 -16.90 9.89
N ARG A 374 -10.10 -16.93 8.68
CA ARG A 374 -10.12 -18.17 7.90
C ARG A 374 -8.65 -18.48 7.64
N SER A 375 -7.93 -18.83 8.71
CA SER A 375 -6.64 -19.47 8.61
C SER A 375 -6.92 -20.60 7.65
N LEU A 376 -6.18 -20.63 6.55
CA LEU A 376 -6.36 -21.66 5.55
C LEU A 376 -6.10 -23.04 6.15
N PHE A 377 -5.57 -23.09 7.38
CA PHE A 377 -5.25 -24.24 8.24
C PHE A 377 -5.95 -24.13 9.60
N GLN A 378 -6.22 -25.27 10.25
CA GLN A 378 -6.56 -25.30 11.67
C GLN A 378 -5.37 -25.88 12.44
N ARG A 379 -4.71 -25.10 13.28
CA ARG A 379 -3.43 -25.46 13.92
C ARG A 379 -3.59 -25.79 15.41
N LEU A 380 -2.53 -26.33 16.01
CA LEU A 380 -2.45 -26.53 17.46
C LEU A 380 -1.69 -25.38 18.15
N PRO A 381 -2.12 -24.99 19.37
CA PRO A 381 -3.42 -25.27 19.97
C PRO A 381 -4.56 -24.64 19.13
N ALA A 382 -5.80 -25.11 19.33
CA ALA A 382 -6.97 -24.69 18.54
C ALA A 382 -7.24 -23.17 18.52
N SER A 383 -6.63 -22.43 19.45
CA SER A 383 -6.44 -20.98 19.37
C SER A 383 -5.11 -20.68 18.64
N PRO A 384 -5.13 -20.45 17.31
CA PRO A 384 -3.92 -20.07 16.58
C PRO A 384 -3.39 -18.75 17.13
N GLU A 385 -2.07 -18.61 17.27
CA GLU A 385 -1.40 -17.34 17.57
C GLU A 385 -1.64 -16.40 16.40
N PRO A 386 -2.47 -15.35 16.56
CA PRO A 386 -2.72 -14.42 15.47
C PRO A 386 -1.49 -13.52 15.24
N ASN A 387 -0.69 -13.32 16.28
CA ASN A 387 0.43 -12.39 16.26
C ASN A 387 1.66 -13.00 15.58
N LEU A 388 1.87 -12.65 14.31
CA LEU A 388 3.00 -13.18 13.53
C LEU A 388 4.36 -12.78 14.11
N ARG A 389 4.46 -11.64 14.83
CA ARG A 389 5.70 -11.23 15.53
C ARG A 389 6.13 -12.28 16.55
N LEU A 390 5.18 -12.94 17.22
CA LEU A 390 5.50 -14.00 18.19
C LEU A 390 5.83 -15.33 17.51
N THR A 391 5.27 -15.58 16.32
CA THR A 391 5.55 -16.78 15.52
C THR A 391 6.95 -16.72 14.89
N PHE A 392 7.40 -15.53 14.50
CA PHE A 392 8.72 -15.32 13.91
C PHE A 392 9.81 -14.96 14.94
N ASP A 393 9.48 -14.80 16.22
CA ASP A 393 10.42 -14.31 17.24
C ASP A 393 11.64 -15.22 17.38
N VAL A 394 12.75 -14.78 16.80
CA VAL A 394 14.01 -15.54 16.73
C VAL A 394 14.53 -15.95 18.11
N ARG A 395 14.18 -15.17 19.15
CA ARG A 395 14.63 -15.38 20.54
C ARG A 395 13.91 -16.54 21.22
N SER A 396 12.63 -16.76 20.90
CA SER A 396 11.79 -17.68 21.68
C SER A 396 11.09 -18.75 20.82
N ALA A 397 10.63 -18.42 19.62
CA ALA A 397 9.83 -19.31 18.78
C ALA A 397 10.58 -20.61 18.42
N PRO A 398 10.07 -21.81 18.76
CA PRO A 398 10.75 -23.08 18.51
C PRO A 398 11.16 -23.34 17.05
N SER A 399 10.37 -22.87 16.08
CA SER A 399 10.69 -22.93 14.67
C SER A 399 9.93 -21.86 13.88
N PHE A 400 10.54 -21.37 12.80
CA PHE A 400 10.01 -20.30 11.96
C PHE A 400 10.74 -20.27 10.60
N HIS A 401 10.09 -19.72 9.58
CA HIS A 401 10.80 -19.31 8.35
C HIS A 401 11.57 -18.00 8.61
N PRO A 402 12.71 -17.77 7.92
CA PRO A 402 13.69 -16.76 8.31
C PRO A 402 13.31 -15.34 7.87
N ILE A 403 12.29 -14.76 8.50
CA ILE A 403 11.81 -13.39 8.23
C ILE A 403 12.54 -12.35 9.10
N GLU A 404 12.60 -12.60 10.41
CA GLU A 404 13.24 -11.68 11.38
C GLU A 404 14.73 -11.98 11.61
N GLY A 405 15.19 -13.13 11.12
CA GLY A 405 16.57 -13.60 11.26
C GLY A 405 16.75 -14.99 10.65
N PRO A 406 18.01 -15.48 10.56
CA PRO A 406 18.30 -16.84 10.12
C PRO A 406 17.50 -17.90 10.87
N GLY A 407 17.13 -18.98 10.17
CA GLY A 407 16.39 -20.09 10.75
C GLY A 407 17.21 -20.84 11.82
N ARG A 408 16.52 -21.53 12.74
CA ARG A 408 17.19 -22.28 13.82
C ARG A 408 17.96 -23.52 13.36
N SER A 409 17.57 -24.12 12.23
CA SER A 409 18.22 -25.33 11.73
C SER A 409 19.50 -24.97 10.97
N HIS A 410 20.61 -25.58 11.36
CA HIS A 410 21.87 -25.50 10.59
C HIS A 410 21.93 -26.52 9.44
N ASP A 411 21.07 -27.52 9.43
CA ASP A 411 20.97 -28.55 8.38
C ASP A 411 19.68 -28.32 7.56
N VAL A 412 19.80 -27.65 6.42
CA VAL A 412 18.70 -27.39 5.48
C VAL A 412 19.15 -27.73 4.05
N PRO A 413 19.37 -29.03 3.75
CA PRO A 413 20.07 -29.46 2.54
C PRO A 413 19.22 -29.29 1.26
N SER A 414 17.93 -28.97 1.39
CA SER A 414 17.06 -28.74 0.25
C SER A 414 17.06 -27.30 -0.25
N LEU A 415 17.76 -26.35 0.37
CA LEU A 415 17.74 -24.97 -0.13
C LEU A 415 18.41 -24.86 -1.51
N ILE A 416 17.70 -24.21 -2.44
CA ILE A 416 18.21 -23.93 -3.79
C ILE A 416 19.13 -22.70 -3.73
N PRO A 417 20.36 -22.76 -4.26
CA PRO A 417 21.25 -21.60 -4.33
C PRO A 417 20.59 -20.39 -5.02
N PRO A 418 20.86 -19.15 -4.57
CA PRO A 418 21.88 -18.76 -3.57
C PRO A 418 21.42 -18.85 -2.11
N LEU A 419 20.25 -19.41 -1.82
CA LEU A 419 19.76 -19.53 -0.44
C LEU A 419 20.65 -20.48 0.38
N SER A 420 20.83 -20.13 1.64
CA SER A 420 21.56 -20.91 2.64
C SER A 420 20.84 -20.86 3.98
N ASN A 421 21.30 -21.63 4.97
CA ASN A 421 20.78 -21.58 6.34
C ASN A 421 20.98 -20.22 7.04
N ARG A 422 21.73 -19.29 6.43
CA ARG A 422 21.91 -17.91 6.90
C ARG A 422 21.03 -16.89 6.17
N SER A 423 20.37 -17.30 5.09
CA SER A 423 19.54 -16.42 4.30
C SER A 423 18.29 -16.01 5.08
N MET A 424 17.88 -14.76 4.86
CA MET A 424 16.57 -14.27 5.24
C MET A 424 15.71 -14.11 3.98
N ILE A 425 14.41 -14.12 4.17
CA ILE A 425 13.42 -13.92 3.12
C ILE A 425 12.45 -12.82 3.53
N TYR A 426 11.73 -12.28 2.56
CA TYR A 426 10.69 -11.28 2.75
C TYR A 426 9.33 -11.92 3.04
N CYS A 427 8.42 -11.18 3.66
CA CYS A 427 7.01 -11.57 3.69
C CYS A 427 6.47 -11.66 2.27
N SER A 428 6.89 -10.73 1.40
CA SER A 428 6.49 -10.66 0.00
C SER A 428 7.13 -11.73 -0.90
N ASP A 429 8.09 -12.53 -0.42
CA ASP A 429 8.59 -13.70 -1.18
C ASP A 429 7.55 -14.82 -1.25
N CYS A 430 6.58 -14.84 -0.32
CA CYS A 430 5.43 -15.74 -0.35
C CYS A 430 4.14 -14.99 -0.67
N HIS A 431 3.97 -13.78 -0.12
CA HIS A 431 2.75 -12.98 -0.23
C HIS A 431 2.88 -11.85 -1.25
N SER A 432 2.77 -12.17 -2.53
CA SER A 432 2.92 -11.22 -3.64
C SER A 432 2.02 -11.61 -4.81
N SER A 433 2.03 -10.78 -5.86
CA SER A 433 1.34 -11.07 -7.12
C SER A 433 1.82 -12.36 -7.75
N ASP A 434 0.87 -13.17 -8.23
CA ASP A 434 1.10 -14.36 -9.04
C ASP A 434 1.39 -14.06 -10.51
N ALA A 435 1.14 -12.82 -10.95
CA ALA A 435 1.38 -12.39 -12.31
C ALA A 435 2.87 -12.22 -12.59
N ALA A 436 3.40 -12.96 -13.56
CA ALA A 436 4.77 -12.80 -14.03
C ALA A 436 5.01 -11.36 -14.52
N GLY A 437 5.96 -10.67 -13.90
CA GLY A 437 6.24 -9.26 -14.22
C GLY A 437 5.16 -8.27 -13.75
N GLY A 438 4.19 -8.71 -12.95
CA GLY A 438 3.20 -7.85 -12.29
C GLY A 438 3.81 -6.93 -11.23
N PRO A 439 2.99 -6.04 -10.62
CA PRO A 439 3.45 -5.19 -9.52
C PRO A 439 3.81 -6.06 -8.30
N ARG A 440 5.10 -6.11 -7.96
CA ARG A 440 5.61 -6.84 -6.79
C ARG A 440 5.02 -6.29 -5.48
N GLY A 441 4.82 -7.17 -4.51
CA GLY A 441 4.29 -6.82 -3.19
C GLY A 441 2.86 -7.31 -2.98
N PRO A 442 2.30 -7.11 -1.78
CA PRO A 442 1.08 -7.77 -1.32
C PRO A 442 -0.19 -7.07 -1.83
N HIS A 443 -0.29 -6.82 -3.13
CA HIS A 443 -1.43 -6.11 -3.74
C HIS A 443 -2.61 -7.05 -3.97
N GLY A 444 -2.36 -8.17 -4.65
CA GLY A 444 -3.36 -9.18 -4.94
C GLY A 444 -2.79 -10.36 -5.72
N SER A 445 -3.43 -11.51 -5.58
CA SER A 445 -3.10 -12.77 -6.26
C SER A 445 -4.36 -13.58 -6.56
N ALA A 446 -4.29 -14.43 -7.60
CA ALA A 446 -5.30 -15.44 -7.87
C ALA A 446 -5.35 -16.57 -6.81
N TYR A 447 -4.28 -16.75 -6.02
CA TYR A 447 -4.16 -17.85 -5.07
C TYR A 447 -4.59 -17.48 -3.63
N PRO A 448 -5.33 -18.37 -2.94
CA PRO A 448 -5.79 -18.13 -1.56
C PRO A 448 -4.67 -17.73 -0.62
N GLY A 449 -4.89 -16.69 0.18
CA GLY A 449 -3.88 -16.17 1.10
C GLY A 449 -2.86 -15.23 0.46
N LEU A 450 -3.17 -14.67 -0.72
CA LEU A 450 -2.31 -13.72 -1.44
C LEU A 450 -0.96 -14.36 -1.85
N LEU A 451 -0.97 -15.63 -2.22
CA LEU A 451 0.28 -16.36 -2.48
C LEU A 451 0.79 -16.08 -3.89
N GLU A 452 2.10 -15.88 -4.06
CA GLU A 452 2.67 -15.62 -5.41
C GLU A 452 2.69 -16.86 -6.31
N ARG A 453 2.46 -18.04 -5.75
CA ARG A 453 2.47 -19.33 -6.45
C ARG A 453 1.44 -20.29 -5.84
N PRO A 454 0.99 -21.32 -6.58
CA PRO A 454 0.09 -22.31 -6.02
C PRO A 454 0.70 -23.04 -4.80
N LEU A 455 -0.15 -23.29 -3.81
CA LEU A 455 0.10 -24.15 -2.68
C LEU A 455 -1.16 -24.96 -2.39
N ALA A 456 -1.13 -26.26 -2.68
CA ALA A 456 -2.21 -27.17 -2.34
C ALA A 456 -2.25 -27.39 -0.82
N MET A 457 -3.45 -27.28 -0.25
CA MET A 457 -3.68 -27.36 1.21
C MET A 457 -4.68 -28.46 1.59
N LEU A 458 -5.32 -29.09 0.59
CA LEU A 458 -6.29 -30.15 0.79
C LEU A 458 -5.58 -31.50 0.78
N ASP A 459 -6.03 -32.38 1.66
CA ASP A 459 -5.58 -33.77 1.68
C ASP A 459 -5.98 -34.52 0.41
N HIS A 460 -5.30 -35.63 0.13
CA HIS A 460 -5.45 -36.40 -1.11
C HIS A 460 -5.12 -35.62 -2.40
N THR A 461 -4.35 -34.52 -2.31
CA THR A 461 -3.87 -33.80 -3.49
C THR A 461 -2.57 -34.44 -3.98
N PRO A 462 -2.51 -34.96 -5.22
CA PRO A 462 -1.28 -35.55 -5.75
C PRO A 462 -0.12 -34.54 -5.75
N GLU A 463 1.04 -35.02 -5.32
CA GLU A 463 2.26 -34.23 -5.36
C GLU A 463 2.66 -33.92 -6.81
N SER A 464 2.99 -32.65 -7.08
CA SER A 464 3.56 -32.19 -8.33
C SER A 464 4.36 -30.90 -8.12
N PRO A 465 5.28 -30.56 -9.05
CA PRO A 465 5.98 -29.27 -9.02
C PRO A 465 5.03 -28.07 -8.96
N GLN A 466 3.85 -28.17 -9.59
CA GLN A 466 2.84 -27.10 -9.62
C GLN A 466 2.04 -27.05 -8.32
N ALA A 467 1.64 -28.20 -7.76
CA ALA A 467 0.82 -28.23 -6.54
C ALA A 467 1.53 -27.60 -5.32
N TYR A 468 2.86 -27.72 -5.25
CA TYR A 468 3.68 -27.16 -4.17
C TYR A 468 4.70 -26.14 -4.68
N ALA A 469 4.37 -25.44 -5.78
CA ALA A 469 5.24 -24.48 -6.45
C ALA A 469 5.77 -23.38 -5.52
N LEU A 470 4.99 -22.99 -4.50
CA LEU A 470 5.44 -22.02 -3.50
C LEU A 470 6.61 -22.56 -2.66
N CYS A 471 6.52 -23.80 -2.17
CA CYS A 471 7.60 -24.43 -1.40
C CYS A 471 8.83 -24.68 -2.29
N TYR A 472 8.59 -25.17 -3.50
CA TYR A 472 9.64 -25.50 -4.46
C TYR A 472 10.33 -24.28 -5.09
N LYS A 473 9.85 -23.07 -4.81
CA LYS A 473 10.60 -21.84 -5.10
C LYS A 473 11.95 -21.81 -4.38
N CYS A 474 11.99 -22.33 -3.15
CA CYS A 474 13.17 -22.27 -2.29
C CYS A 474 13.74 -23.65 -1.97
N HIS A 475 12.91 -24.70 -2.01
CA HIS A 475 13.31 -26.07 -1.69
C HIS A 475 13.40 -26.95 -2.95
N ASP A 476 14.54 -27.58 -3.16
CA ASP A 476 14.74 -28.54 -4.23
C ASP A 476 13.86 -29.77 -4.00
N ARG A 477 12.96 -30.02 -4.95
CA ARG A 477 11.99 -31.12 -4.87
C ARG A 477 12.68 -32.48 -4.76
N ALA A 478 13.76 -32.70 -5.50
CA ALA A 478 14.45 -33.99 -5.48
C ALA A 478 15.13 -34.24 -4.12
N ALA A 479 15.74 -33.22 -3.53
CA ALA A 479 16.35 -33.27 -2.20
C ALA A 479 15.30 -33.50 -1.10
N VAL A 480 14.13 -32.85 -1.18
CA VAL A 480 13.03 -33.05 -0.21
C VAL A 480 12.49 -34.47 -0.27
N LEU A 481 12.25 -35.00 -1.47
CA LEU A 481 11.64 -36.33 -1.64
C LEU A 481 12.65 -37.48 -1.55
N SER A 482 13.94 -37.18 -1.46
CA SER A 482 15.01 -38.17 -1.37
C SER A 482 14.92 -39.01 -0.09
N PRO A 483 15.19 -40.34 -0.16
CA PRO A 483 15.42 -41.17 1.03
C PRO A 483 16.60 -40.70 1.89
N SER A 484 17.51 -39.90 1.34
CA SER A 484 18.64 -39.29 2.07
C SER A 484 18.29 -37.96 2.73
N SER A 485 17.05 -37.47 2.59
CA SER A 485 16.60 -36.24 3.25
C SER A 485 16.57 -36.42 4.79
N PRO A 486 16.60 -35.32 5.57
CA PRO A 486 16.46 -35.39 7.03
C PRO A 486 15.21 -36.11 7.54
N PHE A 487 14.17 -36.23 6.71
CA PHE A 487 13.00 -37.06 6.95
C PHE A 487 12.81 -38.05 5.77
N PRO A 488 13.39 -39.26 5.84
CA PRO A 488 13.49 -40.20 4.71
C PRO A 488 12.15 -40.64 4.10
N THR A 489 11.04 -40.45 4.82
CA THR A 489 9.72 -40.95 4.43
C THR A 489 8.83 -39.87 3.81
N HIS A 490 9.39 -38.73 3.35
CA HIS A 490 8.63 -37.73 2.58
C HIS A 490 7.88 -38.34 1.39
N THR A 491 8.54 -39.21 0.61
CA THR A 491 7.89 -39.87 -0.54
C THR A 491 6.67 -40.71 -0.13
N LEU A 492 6.71 -41.35 1.05
CA LEU A 492 5.56 -42.10 1.56
C LEU A 492 4.37 -41.18 1.85
N HIS A 493 4.60 -40.08 2.56
CA HIS A 493 3.53 -39.20 3.03
C HIS A 493 3.03 -38.25 1.94
N VAL A 494 3.95 -37.56 1.26
CA VAL A 494 3.60 -36.50 0.31
C VAL A 494 3.18 -37.07 -1.04
N VAL A 495 3.87 -38.10 -1.54
CA VAL A 495 3.60 -38.67 -2.88
C VAL A 495 2.60 -39.82 -2.81
N ARG A 496 2.87 -40.86 -2.01
CA ARG A 496 2.04 -42.07 -2.00
C ARG A 496 0.72 -41.89 -1.25
N ALA A 497 0.75 -41.22 -0.11
CA ALA A 497 -0.45 -40.88 0.65
C ALA A 497 -1.08 -39.54 0.25
N ALA A 498 -0.50 -38.83 -0.73
CA ALA A 498 -1.02 -37.57 -1.27
C ALA A 498 -1.36 -36.52 -0.18
N THR A 499 -0.54 -36.47 0.87
CA THR A 499 -0.72 -35.54 2.00
C THR A 499 0.04 -34.24 1.75
N PRO A 500 -0.60 -33.05 1.86
CA PRO A 500 0.06 -31.79 1.57
C PRO A 500 1.14 -31.44 2.60
N CYS A 501 2.18 -30.71 2.18
CA CYS A 501 3.25 -30.25 3.08
C CYS A 501 2.69 -29.52 4.31
N THR A 502 1.61 -28.75 4.10
CA THR A 502 0.94 -27.97 5.14
C THR A 502 0.16 -28.81 6.13
N ALA A 503 -0.09 -30.10 5.88
CA ALA A 503 -0.68 -30.99 6.88
C ALA A 503 0.25 -31.17 8.09
N CYS A 504 1.57 -31.12 7.87
CA CYS A 504 2.59 -31.26 8.90
C CYS A 504 3.24 -29.91 9.26
N HIS A 505 3.60 -29.11 8.25
CA HIS A 505 4.38 -27.89 8.46
C HIS A 505 3.51 -26.64 8.53
N ASP A 506 3.79 -25.77 9.48
CA ASP A 506 3.32 -24.39 9.51
C ASP A 506 4.32 -23.47 8.78
N PRO A 507 3.95 -22.86 7.63
CA PRO A 507 4.86 -22.01 6.88
C PRO A 507 5.26 -20.72 7.59
N HIS A 508 4.58 -20.28 8.65
CA HIS A 508 5.06 -19.14 9.43
C HIS A 508 5.96 -19.62 10.57
N GLY A 509 5.54 -20.68 11.25
CA GLY A 509 6.26 -21.24 12.39
C GLY A 509 5.33 -21.51 13.56
N VAL A 510 5.91 -21.61 14.74
CA VAL A 510 5.19 -21.85 15.99
C VAL A 510 5.74 -20.92 17.05
N SER A 511 4.88 -20.15 17.73
CA SER A 511 5.33 -19.27 18.82
C SER A 511 5.67 -20.08 20.08
N ALA A 512 6.49 -19.49 20.96
CA ALA A 512 6.82 -20.11 22.24
C ALA A 512 5.61 -20.31 23.18
N ARG A 513 4.48 -19.64 22.88
CA ARG A 513 3.22 -19.81 23.63
C ARG A 513 2.43 -21.05 23.19
N GLN A 514 2.69 -21.53 21.98
CA GLN A 514 1.94 -22.62 21.35
C GLN A 514 2.71 -23.93 21.33
N GLY A 515 4.03 -23.89 21.46
CA GLY A 515 4.87 -25.04 21.24
C GLY A 515 6.24 -24.94 21.90
N ASN A 516 7.04 -25.98 21.71
CA ASN A 516 8.39 -26.08 22.26
C ASN A 516 9.36 -26.69 21.25
N ALA A 517 10.66 -26.59 21.52
CA ALA A 517 11.71 -27.02 20.59
C ALA A 517 11.74 -28.54 20.35
N SER A 518 11.15 -29.36 21.24
CA SER A 518 11.00 -30.81 21.00
C SER A 518 9.82 -31.06 20.06
N ASN A 519 8.66 -30.51 20.37
CA ASN A 519 7.42 -30.93 19.74
C ASN A 519 7.07 -30.14 18.48
N ASN A 520 7.75 -29.01 18.27
CA ASN A 520 7.53 -28.11 17.16
C ASN A 520 8.84 -27.72 16.46
N ALA A 521 9.85 -28.59 16.52
CA ALA A 521 11.02 -28.43 15.65
C ALA A 521 10.60 -28.53 14.17
N HIS A 522 11.44 -28.01 13.28
CA HIS A 522 11.28 -28.18 11.82
C HIS A 522 9.91 -27.73 11.28
N LEU A 523 9.33 -26.68 11.87
CA LEU A 523 8.02 -26.13 11.50
C LEU A 523 6.84 -27.08 11.74
N ILE A 524 7.03 -28.18 12.48
CA ILE A 524 5.96 -29.17 12.65
C ILE A 524 4.88 -28.60 13.58
N ASN A 525 3.68 -28.42 13.01
CA ASN A 525 2.44 -28.07 13.71
C ASN A 525 1.26 -28.60 12.88
N PHE A 526 0.72 -29.74 13.30
CA PHE A 526 -0.23 -30.48 12.47
C PHE A 526 -1.53 -29.69 12.17
N ASP A 527 -1.98 -29.78 10.92
CA ASP A 527 -3.32 -29.32 10.54
C ASP A 527 -4.37 -30.29 11.09
N THR A 528 -5.19 -29.80 12.01
CA THR A 528 -6.14 -30.62 12.76
C THR A 528 -7.32 -31.12 11.93
N ARG A 529 -7.50 -30.59 10.72
CA ARG A 529 -8.53 -31.06 9.76
C ARG A 529 -8.09 -32.33 9.03
N ILE A 530 -6.78 -32.56 8.94
CA ILE A 530 -6.17 -33.68 8.20
C ILE A 530 -5.60 -34.71 9.18
N VAL A 531 -4.81 -34.25 10.14
CA VAL A 531 -4.13 -35.11 11.10
C VAL A 531 -5.02 -35.30 12.32
N GLY A 532 -5.41 -36.55 12.58
CA GLY A 532 -6.22 -37.02 13.69
C GLY A 532 -5.42 -37.25 14.98
N ARG A 533 -6.13 -37.55 16.08
CA ARG A 533 -5.48 -38.06 17.31
C ARG A 533 -5.32 -39.57 17.17
N ASN A 534 -4.21 -40.12 17.64
CA ASN A 534 -3.98 -41.57 17.68
C ASN A 534 -4.89 -42.25 18.72
N GLN A 535 -4.81 -43.58 18.83
CA GLN A 535 -5.62 -44.37 19.78
C GLN A 535 -5.40 -43.99 21.25
N ARG A 536 -4.24 -43.42 21.60
CA ARG A 536 -3.93 -42.88 22.94
C ARG A 536 -4.40 -41.43 23.12
N GLY A 537 -5.08 -40.86 22.13
CA GLY A 537 -5.54 -39.48 22.16
C GLY A 537 -4.46 -38.42 21.87
N LEU A 538 -3.26 -38.85 21.43
CA LEU A 538 -2.12 -37.97 21.15
C LEU A 538 -2.13 -37.46 19.71
N ARG A 539 -1.63 -36.24 19.53
CA ARG A 539 -1.37 -35.61 18.22
C ARG A 539 -0.16 -34.71 18.36
N GLU A 540 1.02 -35.31 18.26
CA GLU A 540 2.27 -34.60 18.50
C GLU A 540 3.42 -35.22 17.70
N TYR A 541 4.38 -34.37 17.39
CA TYR A 541 5.72 -34.75 17.00
C TYR A 541 6.62 -34.56 18.22
N ALA A 542 7.71 -35.33 18.31
CA ALA A 542 8.77 -35.08 19.28
C ALA A 542 10.13 -35.37 18.64
N SER A 543 10.97 -34.34 18.54
CA SER A 543 12.35 -34.46 18.05
C SER A 543 13.18 -35.35 18.97
N GLN A 544 13.97 -36.25 18.39
CA GLN A 544 14.92 -37.11 19.11
C GLN A 544 16.38 -36.66 18.86
N GLY A 545 16.57 -35.50 18.22
CA GLY A 545 17.86 -34.97 17.81
C GLY A 545 18.01 -34.91 16.29
N PRO A 546 19.24 -34.67 15.78
CA PRO A 546 19.48 -34.47 14.35
C PRO A 546 18.94 -35.62 13.49
N ARG A 547 18.10 -35.26 12.49
CA ARG A 547 17.50 -36.21 11.53
C ARG A 547 16.76 -37.38 12.21
N SER A 548 16.15 -37.12 13.36
CA SER A 548 15.39 -38.12 14.11
C SER A 548 14.22 -37.52 14.87
N GLY A 549 13.14 -38.29 15.00
CA GLY A 549 11.96 -37.88 15.73
C GLY A 549 10.89 -38.95 15.74
N ARG A 550 9.89 -38.77 16.60
CA ARG A 550 8.72 -39.66 16.72
C ARG A 550 7.42 -38.90 16.49
N CYS A 551 6.44 -39.60 15.93
CA CYS A 551 5.11 -39.08 15.68
C CYS A 551 4.08 -39.93 16.42
N SER A 552 3.19 -39.26 17.14
CA SER A 552 2.01 -39.86 17.77
C SER A 552 0.77 -39.16 17.20
N SER A 553 0.12 -39.75 16.20
CA SER A 553 -1.02 -39.17 15.47
C SER A 553 -1.83 -40.23 14.72
N SER A 554 -3.02 -39.87 14.20
CA SER A 554 -3.78 -40.74 13.30
C SER A 554 -3.92 -40.07 11.93
N CYS A 555 -3.65 -40.79 10.84
CA CYS A 555 -3.78 -40.25 9.49
C CYS A 555 -4.05 -41.37 8.48
N HIS A 556 -5.00 -41.19 7.55
CA HIS A 556 -5.36 -42.19 6.54
C HIS A 556 -5.70 -43.58 7.12
N GLY A 557 -6.35 -43.63 8.28
CA GLY A 557 -6.68 -44.86 8.99
C GLY A 557 -5.47 -45.59 9.59
N LYS A 558 -4.28 -44.98 9.56
CA LYS A 558 -3.06 -45.47 10.20
C LYS A 558 -2.87 -44.79 11.55
N ASP A 559 -2.73 -45.60 12.58
CA ASP A 559 -2.37 -45.15 13.92
C ASP A 559 -0.86 -45.09 14.03
N HIS A 560 -0.32 -43.90 14.31
CA HIS A 560 1.08 -43.69 14.66
C HIS A 560 1.12 -43.56 16.19
N ASP A 561 1.69 -44.56 16.85
CA ASP A 561 1.95 -44.53 18.29
C ASP A 561 3.46 -44.60 18.51
N GLU A 562 4.05 -43.44 18.80
CA GLU A 562 5.51 -43.28 18.97
C GLU A 562 6.31 -43.83 17.77
N VAL A 563 5.73 -43.73 16.56
CA VAL A 563 6.40 -44.18 15.33
C VAL A 563 7.53 -43.23 15.01
N GLY A 564 8.74 -43.74 15.05
CA GLY A 564 9.94 -42.96 14.85
C GLY A 564 10.58 -43.08 13.46
N TYR A 565 11.42 -42.09 13.13
CA TYR A 565 12.44 -42.18 12.10
C TYR A 565 13.82 -41.77 12.65
N GLY A 566 14.88 -42.40 12.12
CA GLY A 566 16.27 -42.02 12.41
C GLY A 566 17.22 -43.21 12.51
N PRO A 567 18.54 -42.97 12.68
CA PRO A 567 19.57 -44.02 12.64
C PRO A 567 19.50 -45.04 13.79
N ARG A 568 18.68 -44.82 14.82
CA ARG A 568 18.52 -45.73 15.98
C ARG A 568 17.20 -46.50 16.01
N GLU A 569 16.31 -46.28 15.05
CA GLU A 569 14.98 -46.88 15.06
C GLU A 569 14.89 -48.02 14.06
N ARG A 570 14.35 -49.15 14.52
CA ARG A 570 14.10 -50.31 13.66
C ARG A 570 13.04 -49.88 12.63
N PRO A 571 13.24 -50.15 11.33
CA PRO A 571 12.23 -49.81 10.34
C PRO A 571 10.90 -50.48 10.71
N ASP A 572 9.83 -49.72 10.53
CA ASP A 572 8.46 -50.22 10.65
C ASP A 572 8.33 -51.56 9.88
N PRO A 573 7.67 -52.61 10.43
CA PRO A 573 7.31 -53.80 9.67
C PRO A 573 6.67 -53.52 8.29
N TRP A 574 6.02 -52.36 8.10
CA TRP A 574 5.49 -51.93 6.80
C TRP A 574 6.57 -51.51 5.78
N ASP A 575 7.72 -51.01 6.24
CA ASP A 575 8.85 -50.58 5.40
C ASP A 575 9.57 -51.80 4.78
N ARG A 576 9.69 -52.89 5.54
CA ARG A 576 10.30 -54.16 5.06
C ARG A 576 9.51 -54.84 3.94
N ARG A 577 8.18 -54.63 3.86
CA ARG A 577 7.37 -55.23 2.78
C ARG A 577 7.39 -54.42 1.49
N GLN A 578 7.73 -53.13 1.53
CA GLN A 578 7.76 -52.28 0.34
C GLN A 578 9.16 -52.15 -0.27
N LEU A 579 10.23 -52.20 0.52
CA LEU A 579 11.61 -52.24 0.02
C LEU A 579 11.95 -53.53 -0.75
N ALA A 580 11.20 -54.61 -0.55
CA ALA A 580 11.36 -55.86 -1.30
C ALA A 580 10.73 -55.83 -2.71
N CYS A 581 9.93 -54.81 -3.03
CA CYS A 581 9.36 -54.62 -4.37
C CYS A 581 10.20 -53.61 -5.17
N GLY A 582 11.43 -53.99 -5.49
CA GLY A 582 12.26 -53.26 -6.46
C GLY A 582 11.62 -53.34 -7.85
N TYR A 583 11.20 -52.20 -8.38
CA TYR A 583 10.76 -52.08 -9.76
C TYR A 583 11.95 -52.24 -10.70
N VAL A 584 12.03 -53.37 -11.40
CA VAL A 584 12.74 -53.45 -12.69
C VAL A 584 11.75 -52.99 -13.74
N ALA A 585 11.91 -51.76 -14.24
CA ALA A 585 11.14 -51.24 -15.36
C ALA A 585 11.69 -51.84 -16.66
N LEU A 586 11.00 -52.82 -17.23
CA LEU A 586 11.18 -53.19 -18.64
C LEU A 586 10.19 -52.40 -19.48
N ALA A 587 10.72 -51.56 -20.37
CA ALA A 587 9.95 -50.76 -21.31
C ALA A 587 9.32 -51.66 -22.40
N GLY A 588 7.99 -51.61 -22.52
CA GLY A 588 7.22 -52.23 -23.59
C GLY A 588 5.93 -51.42 -23.84
N PRO A 589 5.38 -51.42 -25.08
CA PRO A 589 4.52 -50.34 -25.58
C PRO A 589 3.03 -50.42 -25.16
N LEU A 590 2.68 -51.14 -24.10
CA LEU A 590 1.31 -51.21 -23.59
C LEU A 590 1.35 -51.02 -22.06
N GLY A 591 0.64 -50.00 -21.56
CA GLY A 591 0.77 -49.45 -20.20
C GLY A 591 0.55 -50.41 -19.02
N PRO A 592 0.83 -49.96 -17.78
CA PRO A 592 0.92 -50.85 -16.63
C PRO A 592 -0.46 -51.23 -16.07
N GLN A 593 -0.83 -52.50 -16.18
CA GLN A 593 -1.83 -53.13 -15.30
C GLN A 593 -1.12 -53.84 -14.16
N ALA A 594 -1.39 -53.45 -12.92
CA ALA A 594 -0.89 -54.13 -11.72
C ALA A 594 -1.87 -55.24 -11.30
N SER A 595 -1.46 -56.51 -11.42
CA SER A 595 -2.16 -57.65 -10.82
C SER A 595 -1.31 -58.21 -9.68
N CYS A 596 -1.85 -58.17 -8.44
CA CYS A 596 -1.25 -58.80 -7.26
C CYS A 596 -1.59 -60.29 -7.23
N LEU A 597 -0.62 -61.17 -7.49
CA LEU A 597 -0.75 -62.62 -7.25
C LEU A 597 -0.52 -62.92 -5.76
N ARG A 598 -1.57 -63.38 -5.05
CA ARG A 598 -1.45 -63.89 -3.67
C ARG A 598 -0.85 -65.30 -3.68
N LEU A 599 0.39 -65.47 -3.23
CA LEU A 599 0.91 -66.78 -2.83
C LEU A 599 0.34 -67.15 -1.45
N ARG A 600 -0.59 -68.11 -1.42
CA ARG A 600 -1.02 -68.80 -0.20
C ARG A 600 0.08 -69.80 0.22
N SER A 601 0.46 -69.77 1.49
CA SER A 601 1.30 -70.78 2.12
C SER A 601 0.56 -72.13 2.17
N ALA A 602 1.04 -73.12 1.42
CA ALA A 602 0.59 -74.50 1.51
C ALA A 602 1.28 -75.21 2.69
N GLY A 603 0.48 -75.93 3.48
CA GLY A 603 0.91 -76.70 4.64
C GLY A 603 1.82 -77.88 4.29
N ARG A 604 2.64 -78.26 5.26
CA ARG A 604 3.62 -79.33 5.22
C ARG A 604 2.95 -80.68 5.56
N PRO A 605 3.12 -81.76 4.78
CA PRO A 605 2.76 -83.11 5.23
C PRO A 605 3.95 -83.80 5.94
N PRO A 606 3.71 -84.84 6.76
CA PRO A 606 4.75 -85.47 7.59
C PRO A 606 5.41 -86.69 6.92
N GLY A 607 6.67 -86.92 7.28
CA GLY A 607 7.31 -88.25 7.32
C GLY A 607 8.03 -88.71 6.05
N THR A 608 9.36 -88.84 6.13
CA THR A 608 10.07 -90.13 6.05
C THR A 608 11.58 -89.92 6.18
N ALA A 609 12.21 -90.77 6.97
CA ALA A 609 13.66 -90.86 7.16
C ALA A 609 14.31 -91.55 5.96
N GLY A 610 15.51 -91.12 5.58
CA GLY A 610 16.28 -91.74 4.49
C GLY A 610 17.61 -91.06 4.19
N ILE A 611 18.63 -91.42 4.99
CA ILE A 611 19.99 -91.83 4.60
C ILE A 611 20.69 -91.07 3.42
N LEU A 612 21.83 -90.44 3.76
CA LEU A 612 22.91 -89.97 2.88
C LEU A 612 23.43 -91.08 1.94
N PRO A 613 24.00 -90.73 0.77
CA PRO A 613 25.46 -90.59 0.72
C PRO A 613 25.99 -89.42 -0.11
N ALA A 614 27.26 -89.15 0.16
CA ALA A 614 28.13 -88.13 -0.41
C ALA A 614 28.48 -88.35 -1.90
N ALA A 615 28.89 -87.27 -2.57
CA ALA A 615 30.21 -87.11 -3.21
C ALA A 615 30.14 -86.15 -4.41
N THR A 616 30.67 -84.94 -4.29
CA THR A 616 31.95 -84.48 -4.87
C THR A 616 32.13 -82.99 -4.59
#